data_AF-A0A937V624-F1
#
_entry.id   AF-A0A937V624-F1
#
_cell.length_a   1.000
_cell.length_b   1.000
_cell.length_c   1.000
_cell.angle_alpha   90.00
_cell.angle_beta   90.00
_cell.angle_gamma   90.00
#
_symmetry.space_group_name_H-M   'P 1'
#
loop_
_entity.id
_entity.type
_entity.pdbx_description
1 polymer ?
#
loop_
_entity_poly.entity_id
_entity_poly.type
_entity_poly.pdbx_seq_one_letter_code
_entity_poly.pdbx_strand_id
1 'polypeptide(L)'
;MAIVHIGKLAYPCVTRIRGEEAATKLQGQVGINHIEVDLSGVDMVSLSFLDGLISHFLRHGKETDFIFKIDTPILEDKLARVAGIRNTTIYFRYDEKEIRQIKPKFSRPQKPVFIPTKTDFRH
;
A
#
# COMPACT_ATOMS: atom_id res chain seq x y z
N MET A 1 -16.56 -12.84 3.99
CA MET A 1 -15.25 -12.24 3.65
C MET A 1 -14.48 -13.28 2.84
N ALA A 2 -14.00 -12.93 1.65
CA ALA A 2 -13.12 -13.83 0.89
C ALA A 2 -11.66 -13.51 1.23
N ILE A 3 -10.88 -14.51 1.58
CA ILE A 3 -9.43 -14.39 1.81
C ILE A 3 -8.73 -14.81 0.52
N VAL A 4 -7.88 -13.94 -0.01
CA VAL A 4 -7.13 -14.22 -1.24
C VAL A 4 -5.64 -14.00 -1.01
N HIS A 5 -4.87 -15.06 -1.20
CA HIS A 5 -3.41 -15.03 -1.05
C HIS A 5 -2.74 -14.41 -2.28
N ILE A 6 -2.05 -13.28 -2.09
CA ILE A 6 -1.50 -12.50 -3.21
C ILE A 6 -0.43 -13.26 -3.99
N GLY A 7 0.37 -14.08 -3.31
CA GLY A 7 1.46 -14.86 -3.92
C GLY A 7 0.95 -15.86 -4.96
N LYS A 8 -0.32 -16.29 -4.88
CA LYS A 8 -0.97 -17.15 -5.87
C LYS A 8 -1.47 -16.38 -7.10
N LEU A 9 -1.65 -15.07 -6.99
CA LEU A 9 -2.22 -14.24 -8.04
C LEU A 9 -1.16 -13.57 -8.91
N ALA A 10 -0.06 -13.14 -8.30
CA ALA A 10 1.05 -12.54 -9.00
C ALA A 10 2.37 -12.86 -8.30
N TYR A 11 3.26 -13.53 -9.02
CA TYR A 11 4.65 -13.73 -8.62
C TYR A 11 5.56 -13.34 -9.80
N PRO A 12 6.65 -12.60 -9.58
CA PRO A 12 7.09 -11.98 -8.32
C PRO A 12 6.30 -10.69 -7.97
N CYS A 13 6.11 -10.40 -6.67
CA CYS A 13 5.37 -9.23 -6.18
C CYS A 13 6.23 -7.93 -6.17
N VAL A 14 6.88 -7.63 -7.29
CA VAL A 14 7.96 -6.61 -7.34
C VAL A 14 7.68 -5.41 -8.23
N THR A 15 6.80 -5.52 -9.22
CA THR A 15 6.53 -4.41 -10.16
C THR A 15 5.11 -3.87 -10.00
N ARG A 16 4.93 -2.62 -10.41
CA ARG A 16 3.62 -1.96 -10.45
C ARG A 16 2.62 -2.72 -11.31
N ILE A 17 3.05 -3.14 -12.51
CA ILE A 17 2.21 -3.89 -13.46
C ILE A 17 1.70 -5.20 -12.82
N ARG A 18 2.56 -5.93 -12.11
CA ARG A 18 2.13 -7.14 -11.38
C ARG A 18 1.10 -6.85 -10.29
N GLY A 19 1.21 -5.69 -9.63
CA GLY A 19 0.20 -5.23 -8.66
C GLY A 19 -1.16 -4.97 -9.31
N GLU A 20 -1.17 -4.31 -10.47
CA GLU A 20 -2.39 -4.04 -11.25
C GLU A 20 -3.02 -5.34 -11.80
N GLU A 21 -2.20 -6.27 -12.29
CA GLU A 21 -2.65 -7.61 -12.70
C GLU A 21 -3.30 -8.38 -11.53
N ALA A 22 -2.68 -8.36 -10.35
CA ALA A 22 -3.23 -9.02 -9.17
C ALA A 22 -4.57 -8.39 -8.77
N ALA A 23 -4.69 -7.07 -8.81
CA ALA A 23 -5.92 -6.34 -8.54
C ALA A 23 -7.05 -6.73 -9.52
N THR A 24 -6.71 -6.87 -10.79
CA THR A 24 -7.66 -7.26 -11.85
C THR A 24 -8.16 -8.70 -11.63
N LYS A 25 -7.25 -9.63 -11.30
CA LYS A 25 -7.61 -11.01 -10.97
C LYS A 25 -8.47 -11.07 -9.71
N LEU A 26 -8.17 -10.25 -8.70
CA LEU A 26 -9.01 -10.12 -7.51
C LEU A 26 -10.41 -9.68 -7.90
N GLN A 27 -10.56 -8.58 -8.63
CA GLN A 27 -11.88 -8.09 -9.06
C GLN A 27 -12.68 -9.13 -9.85
N GLY A 28 -12.04 -9.89 -10.75
CA GLY A 28 -12.69 -10.95 -11.51
C GLY A 28 -13.15 -12.14 -10.66
N GLN A 29 -12.56 -12.34 -9.48
CA GLN A 29 -12.92 -13.40 -8.55
C GLN A 29 -13.98 -12.97 -7.53
N VAL A 30 -14.24 -11.67 -7.38
CA VAL A 30 -15.01 -11.17 -6.23
C VAL A 30 -16.30 -10.46 -6.64
N GLY A 31 -17.43 -11.15 -6.47
CA GLY A 31 -18.77 -10.55 -6.36
C GLY A 31 -19.11 -10.08 -4.93
N ILE A 32 -18.11 -9.76 -4.11
CA ILE A 32 -18.22 -9.63 -2.64
C ILE A 32 -17.70 -8.25 -2.20
N ASN A 33 -18.43 -7.62 -1.28
CA ASN A 33 -18.16 -6.27 -0.76
C ASN A 33 -16.99 -6.20 0.25
N HIS A 34 -16.41 -7.33 0.67
CA HIS A 34 -15.29 -7.36 1.63
C HIS A 34 -14.24 -8.40 1.21
N ILE A 35 -13.01 -7.92 0.98
CA ILE A 35 -11.87 -8.74 0.52
C ILE A 35 -10.74 -8.61 1.52
N GLU A 36 -10.23 -9.75 1.96
CA GLU A 36 -8.96 -9.83 2.65
C GLU A 36 -7.85 -10.21 1.67
N VAL A 37 -6.85 -9.33 1.58
CA VAL A 37 -5.65 -9.55 0.76
C VAL A 37 -4.55 -10.05 1.68
N ASP A 38 -4.23 -11.33 1.57
CA ASP A 38 -3.20 -11.96 2.39
C ASP A 38 -1.83 -11.81 1.73
N LEU A 39 -0.97 -11.01 2.37
CA LEU A 39 0.42 -10.76 2.01
C LEU A 39 1.40 -11.63 2.83
N SER A 40 0.90 -12.42 3.79
CA SER A 40 1.76 -13.24 4.66
C SER A 40 2.47 -14.35 3.89
N GLY A 41 3.70 -14.65 4.29
CA GLY A 41 4.54 -15.68 3.66
C GLY A 41 4.99 -15.35 2.23
N VAL A 42 4.88 -14.10 1.78
CA VAL A 42 5.43 -13.66 0.50
C VAL A 42 6.82 -13.07 0.71
N ASP A 43 7.84 -13.78 0.22
CA ASP A 43 9.25 -13.44 0.43
C ASP A 43 9.61 -11.98 0.09
N MET A 44 9.01 -11.43 -0.97
CA MET A 44 9.32 -10.08 -1.43
C MET A 44 8.10 -9.37 -2.02
N VAL A 45 7.58 -8.40 -1.26
CA VAL A 45 6.54 -7.46 -1.70
C VAL A 45 7.14 -6.06 -1.83
N SER A 46 7.23 -5.51 -3.04
CA SER A 46 7.79 -4.16 -3.24
C SER A 46 6.76 -3.05 -3.00
N LEU A 47 7.26 -1.84 -2.75
CA LEU A 47 6.41 -0.65 -2.67
C LEU A 47 5.68 -0.38 -4.00
N SER A 48 6.36 -0.55 -5.14
CA SER A 48 5.78 -0.36 -6.47
C SER A 48 4.65 -1.34 -6.75
N PHE A 49 4.78 -2.59 -6.30
CA PHE A 49 3.71 -3.59 -6.40
C PHE A 49 2.48 -3.17 -5.60
N LEU A 50 2.66 -2.81 -4.32
CA LEU A 50 1.56 -2.35 -3.47
C LEU A 50 0.91 -1.09 -4.02
N ASP A 51 1.71 -0.16 -4.54
CA ASP A 51 1.22 1.04 -5.21
C ASP A 51 0.33 0.70 -6.41
N GLY A 52 0.74 -0.23 -7.27
CA GLY A 52 -0.07 -0.69 -8.41
C GLY A 52 -1.39 -1.31 -7.97
N LEU A 53 -1.32 -2.24 -7.02
CA LEU A 53 -2.48 -2.94 -6.45
C LEU A 53 -3.52 -1.96 -5.87
N ILE A 54 -3.07 -1.08 -4.97
CA ILE A 54 -3.94 -0.11 -4.30
C ILE A 54 -4.47 0.94 -5.28
N SER A 55 -3.65 1.41 -6.23
CA SER A 55 -4.08 2.37 -7.25
C SER A 55 -5.22 1.81 -8.10
N HIS A 56 -5.13 0.54 -8.46
CA HIS A 56 -6.16 -0.13 -9.25
C HIS A 56 -7.48 -0.19 -8.48
N PHE A 57 -7.44 -0.57 -7.20
CA PHE A 57 -8.65 -0.59 -6.37
C PHE A 57 -9.29 0.79 -6.22
N LEU A 58 -8.50 1.83 -5.98
CA LEU A 58 -9.00 3.21 -5.86
C LEU A 58 -9.67 3.70 -7.15
N ARG A 59 -9.12 3.36 -8.32
CA ARG A 59 -9.67 3.78 -9.63
C ARG A 59 -11.01 3.12 -9.96
N HIS A 60 -11.19 1.88 -9.53
CA HIS A 60 -12.34 1.06 -9.92
C HIS A 60 -13.50 1.08 -8.90
N GLY A 61 -13.41 1.96 -7.89
CA GLY A 61 -14.58 2.66 -7.38
C GLY A 61 -15.66 1.82 -6.68
N LYS A 62 -15.34 0.63 -6.16
CA LYS A 62 -16.18 0.03 -5.13
C LYS A 62 -15.49 0.28 -3.80
N GLU A 63 -16.24 0.81 -2.83
CA GLU A 63 -15.93 0.82 -1.39
C GLU A 63 -15.86 -0.63 -0.87
N THR A 64 -15.15 -1.50 -1.57
CA THR A 64 -14.82 -2.82 -1.09
C THR A 64 -13.83 -2.57 0.03
N ASP A 65 -14.20 -2.90 1.27
CA ASP A 65 -13.25 -2.79 2.36
C ASP A 65 -12.17 -3.84 2.15
N PHE A 66 -11.01 -3.37 1.68
CA PHE A 66 -9.81 -4.17 1.57
C PHE A 66 -9.09 -4.16 2.91
N ILE A 67 -8.94 -5.35 3.49
CA ILE A 67 -8.12 -5.55 4.67
C ILE A 67 -6.87 -6.30 4.24
N PHE A 68 -5.71 -5.71 4.47
CA PHE A 68 -4.43 -6.37 4.22
C PHE A 68 -4.04 -7.22 5.43
N LYS A 69 -3.95 -8.53 5.25
CA LYS A 69 -3.34 -9.40 6.25
C LYS A 69 -1.83 -9.42 6.02
N ILE A 70 -1.07 -9.04 7.06
CA ILE A 70 0.38 -8.94 7.04
C ILE A 70 0.97 -9.70 8.23
N ASP A 71 2.23 -10.10 8.14
CA ASP A 71 2.95 -10.85 9.18
C ASP A 71 4.20 -10.12 9.69
N THR A 72 4.58 -9.00 9.06
CA THR A 72 5.82 -8.28 9.36
C THR A 72 5.63 -6.76 9.47
N PRO A 73 6.37 -6.07 10.36
CA PRO A 73 6.39 -4.60 10.43
C PRO A 73 6.86 -3.93 9.13
N ILE A 74 7.72 -4.60 8.36
CA ILE A 74 8.21 -4.09 7.07
C ILE A 74 7.06 -3.88 6.08
N LEU A 75 6.06 -4.76 6.09
CA LEU A 75 4.86 -4.61 5.26
C LEU A 75 3.97 -3.47 5.77
N GLU A 76 3.84 -3.28 7.10
CA GLU A 76 3.14 -2.13 7.69
C GLU A 76 3.74 -0.81 7.20
N ASP A 77 5.07 -0.66 7.27
CA ASP A 77 5.78 0.54 6.80
C ASP A 77 5.55 0.82 5.31
N LYS A 78 5.53 -0.23 4.48
CA LYS A 78 5.26 -0.09 3.05
C LYS A 78 3.82 0.36 2.80
N LEU A 79 2.85 -0.23 3.48
CA LEU A 79 1.45 0.20 3.41
C LEU A 79 1.30 1.66 3.89
N ALA A 80 2.01 2.05 4.96
CA ALA A 80 2.02 3.42 5.46
C ALA A 80 2.55 4.42 4.43
N ARG A 81 3.60 4.05 3.71
CA ARG A 81 4.12 4.87 2.60
C ARG A 81 3.11 4.99 1.46
N VAL A 82 2.46 3.89 1.05
CA VAL A 82 1.44 3.94 -0.02
C VAL A 82 0.23 4.78 0.42
N ALA A 83 -0.25 4.61 1.65
CA ALA A 83 -1.33 5.43 2.21
C ALA A 83 -1.02 6.92 2.14
N GLY A 84 0.22 7.32 2.48
CA GLY A 84 0.69 8.69 2.35
C GLY A 84 0.75 9.18 0.89
N ILE A 85 1.32 8.38 -0.02
CA ILE A 85 1.43 8.73 -1.45
C ILE A 85 0.05 8.89 -2.10
N ARG A 86 -0.90 8.02 -1.75
CA ARG A 86 -2.24 7.97 -2.35
C ARG A 86 -3.27 8.79 -1.59
N ASN A 87 -2.89 9.42 -0.49
CA ASN A 87 -3.77 10.15 0.41
C ASN A 87 -5.06 9.36 0.73
N THR A 88 -4.88 8.08 1.09
CA THR A 88 -6.00 7.16 1.34
C THR A 88 -5.80 6.43 2.67
N THR A 89 -6.92 5.99 3.26
CA THR A 89 -6.88 5.13 4.45
C THR A 89 -6.70 3.68 4.02
N ILE A 90 -5.78 2.97 4.67
CA ILE A 90 -5.53 1.55 4.44
C ILE A 90 -5.84 0.77 5.72
N TYR A 91 -6.61 -0.30 5.62
CA TYR A 91 -6.90 -1.20 6.73
C TYR A 91 -6.01 -2.44 6.65
N PHE A 92 -5.48 -2.88 7.78
CA PHE A 92 -4.63 -4.06 7.85
C PHE A 92 -4.80 -4.80 9.18
N ARG A 93 -4.32 -6.04 9.25
CA ARG A 93 -4.26 -6.82 10.49
C ARG A 93 -3.06 -7.76 10.51
N TYR A 94 -2.54 -8.00 11.72
CA TYR A 94 -1.50 -9.01 11.97
C TYR A 94 -2.09 -10.38 12.30
N ASP A 95 -3.19 -10.37 13.06
CA ASP A 95 -3.92 -11.54 13.49
C ASP A 95 -5.38 -11.43 13.06
N GLU A 96 -6.17 -12.48 13.32
CA GLU A 96 -7.57 -12.50 12.90
C GLU A 96 -8.49 -11.62 13.75
N LYS A 97 -7.99 -11.04 14.85
CA LYS A 97 -8.80 -10.44 15.91
C LYS A 97 -8.86 -8.92 15.82
N GLU A 98 -7.81 -8.25 15.34
CA GLU A 98 -7.75 -6.78 15.36
C GLU A 98 -7.48 -6.16 13.98
N ILE A 99 -8.41 -5.33 13.50
CA ILE A 99 -8.22 -4.49 12.30
C ILE A 99 -7.66 -3.14 12.72
N ARG A 100 -6.51 -2.79 12.15
CA ARG A 100 -5.81 -1.51 12.35
C ARG A 100 -5.97 -0.65 11.10
N GLN A 101 -5.94 0.66 11.29
CA GLN A 101 -6.06 1.65 10.21
C GLN A 101 -4.82 2.51 10.11
N ILE A 102 -4.35 2.71 8.88
CA ILE A 102 -3.30 3.66 8.53
C ILE A 102 -3.99 4.87 7.89
N LYS A 103 -4.00 5.99 8.61
CA LYS A 103 -4.48 7.26 8.07
C LYS A 103 -3.37 7.93 7.26
N PRO A 104 -3.69 8.61 6.15
CA PRO A 104 -2.70 9.36 5.40
C PRO A 104 -2.09 10.43 6.30
N LYS A 105 -0.76 10.42 6.45
CA LYS A 105 -0.05 11.50 7.13
C LYS A 105 -0.03 12.69 6.17
N PHE A 106 -0.85 13.69 6.44
CA PHE A 106 -0.68 15.02 5.83
C PHE A 106 0.66 15.59 6.31
N SER A 107 1.75 15.27 5.62
CA SER A 107 2.97 16.04 5.73
C SER A 107 2.66 17.43 5.17
N ARG A 108 2.48 18.42 6.06
CA ARG A 108 2.56 19.83 5.68
C ARG A 108 3.80 19.98 4.80
N PRO A 109 3.71 20.61 3.63
CA PRO A 109 4.90 20.84 2.82
C PRO A 109 5.91 21.60 3.69
N GLN A 110 7.03 20.95 4.01
CA GLN A 110 8.17 21.67 4.57
C GLN A 110 8.59 22.65 3.48
N LYS A 111 8.37 23.95 3.71
CA LYS A 111 8.91 24.97 2.82
C LYS A 111 10.40 24.67 2.65
N PRO A 112 10.94 24.64 1.43
CA PRO A 112 12.38 24.54 1.25
C PRO A 112 13.00 25.74 1.96
N VAL A 113 13.71 25.51 3.06
CA VAL A 113 14.49 26.54 3.73
C VAL A 113 15.76 26.70 2.90
N PHE A 114 15.73 27.58 1.92
CA PHE A 114 16.96 28.05 1.28
C PHE A 114 17.71 28.88 2.32
N ILE A 115 18.78 28.33 2.89
CA ILE A 115 19.72 29.07 3.73
C ILE A 115 20.85 29.51 2.78
N PRO A 116 20.89 30.77 2.32
CA PRO A 116 22.06 31.27 1.63
C PRO A 116 23.23 31.29 2.61
N THR A 117 24.21 30.43 2.38
CA THR A 117 25.53 30.56 3.00
C THR A 117 26.14 31.87 2.52
N LYS A 118 26.27 32.85 3.41
CA LYS A 118 27.12 34.02 3.18
C LYS A 118 28.56 33.51 3.10
N THR A 119 29.08 33.35 1.89
CA THR A 119 30.51 33.22 1.66
C THR A 119 31.12 34.60 1.91
N ASP A 120 31.68 34.80 3.10
CA ASP A 120 32.56 35.93 3.39
C ASP A 120 33.79 35.80 2.50
N PHE A 121 33.84 36.59 1.42
CA PHE A 121 35.09 36.83 0.70
C PHE A 121 35.93 37.77 1.54
N ARG A 122 36.94 37.21 2.22
CA ARG A 122 38.04 38.00 2.76
C ARG A 122 39.37 37.47 2.24
N HIS A 123 40.09 38.43 1.66
CA HIS A 123 41.49 38.47 1.22
C HIS A 123 41.80 37.95 -0.18
#